data_AF-A0A843FIM0-F1
#
_entry.id   AF-A0A843FIM0-F1
#
_cell.length_a   1.000
_cell.length_b   1.000
_cell.length_c   1.000
_cell.angle_alpha   90.00
_cell.angle_beta   90.00
_cell.angle_gamma   90.00
#
_symmetry.space_group_name_H-M   'P 1'
#
loop_
_entity.id
_entity.type
_entity.pdbx_description
1 polymer ?
#
loop_
_entity_poly.entity_id
_entity_poly.type
_entity_poly.pdbx_seq_one_letter_code
_entity_poly.pdbx_strand_id
1 'polypeptide(L)'
;MEFFNNTKNFGLMITILAVVDIVFGVIGIVKGGFSIAALGGILSPIVMVLAGVAIFSQTNGGIISFAFPEGSRSKFGALTGFIFAVGLSYILSLNIVSIILGILILIVGWIITNDTKTFVDSIIWVVLIVLFALIAISSIIVAFTGDVLLIISGVCSAIIYLTAFIYLLDPEVKKKLV
;
A
#
# COMPACT_ATOMS: atom_id res chain seq x y z
N MET A 1 12.19 -16.56 -6.05
CA MET A 1 11.95 -15.84 -4.76
C MET A 1 12.70 -14.51 -4.67
N GLU A 2 13.72 -14.24 -5.51
CA GLU A 2 14.42 -12.95 -5.49
C GLU A 2 13.52 -11.74 -5.79
N PHE A 3 12.53 -11.90 -6.67
CA PHE A 3 11.64 -10.81 -7.04
C PHE A 3 10.87 -10.22 -5.84
N PHE A 4 10.26 -11.09 -5.02
CA PHE A 4 9.48 -10.71 -3.82
C PHE A 4 10.34 -10.28 -2.63
N ASN A 5 11.64 -10.54 -2.66
CA ASN A 5 12.56 -10.13 -1.60
C ASN A 5 13.20 -8.76 -1.85
N ASN A 6 12.97 -8.17 -3.03
CA ASN A 6 13.60 -6.93 -3.45
C ASN A 6 12.68 -5.73 -3.23
N THR A 7 13.08 -4.82 -2.32
CA THR A 7 12.35 -3.60 -2.00
C THR A 7 12.15 -2.70 -3.21
N LYS A 8 13.08 -2.69 -4.18
CA LYS A 8 12.90 -1.92 -5.41
C LYS A 8 11.74 -2.45 -6.24
N ASN A 9 11.67 -3.76 -6.44
CA ASN A 9 10.58 -4.36 -7.20
C ASN A 9 9.22 -4.08 -6.55
N PHE A 10 9.15 -4.14 -5.21
CA PHE A 10 7.96 -3.76 -4.45
C PHE A 10 7.53 -2.31 -4.74
N GLY A 11 8.46 -1.34 -4.63
CA GLY A 11 8.18 0.06 -4.94
C GLY A 11 7.78 0.31 -6.40
N LEU A 12 8.40 -0.41 -7.34
CA LEU A 12 8.06 -0.33 -8.76
C LEU A 12 6.61 -0.79 -9.00
N MET A 13 6.20 -1.92 -8.41
CA MET A 13 4.84 -2.44 -8.56
C MET A 13 3.80 -1.48 -7.97
N ILE A 14 4.07 -0.89 -6.79
CA ILE A 14 3.22 0.15 -6.20
C ILE A 14 3.07 1.33 -7.16
N THR A 15 4.16 1.76 -7.77
CA THR A 15 4.16 2.88 -8.71
C THR A 15 3.34 2.57 -9.96
N ILE A 16 3.51 1.37 -10.54
CA ILE A 16 2.74 0.93 -11.71
C ILE A 16 1.24 0.88 -11.38
N LEU A 17 0.86 0.25 -10.27
CA LEU A 17 -0.53 0.17 -9.82
C LEU A 17 -1.14 1.57 -9.68
N ALA A 18 -0.44 2.46 -9.00
CA ALA A 18 -0.92 3.82 -8.76
C ALA A 18 -1.09 4.62 -10.06
N VAL A 19 -0.19 4.44 -11.04
CA VAL A 19 -0.33 5.06 -12.37
C VAL A 19 -1.57 4.51 -13.10
N VAL A 20 -1.81 3.19 -13.03
CA VAL A 20 -3.02 2.57 -13.60
C VAL A 20 -4.28 3.14 -12.95
N ASP A 21 -4.28 3.32 -11.63
CA ASP A 21 -5.42 3.90 -10.90
C ASP A 21 -5.67 5.37 -11.26
N ILE A 22 -4.61 6.17 -11.49
CA ILE A 22 -4.74 7.54 -12.03
C ILE A 22 -5.43 7.50 -13.40
N VAL A 23 -5.04 6.58 -14.29
CA VAL A 23 -5.67 6.44 -15.61
C VAL A 23 -7.16 6.08 -15.46
N PHE A 24 -7.52 5.19 -14.54
CA PHE A 24 -8.92 4.90 -14.22
C PHE A 24 -9.68 6.15 -13.75
N GLY A 25 -9.09 6.94 -12.84
CA GLY A 25 -9.66 8.20 -12.38
C GLY A 25 -9.92 9.18 -13.53
N VAL A 26 -8.94 9.34 -14.42
CA VAL A 26 -9.07 10.22 -15.60
C VAL A 26 -10.15 9.73 -16.57
N ILE A 27 -10.19 8.44 -16.90
CA ILE A 27 -11.24 7.86 -17.74
C ILE A 27 -12.62 8.08 -17.11
N GLY A 28 -12.73 7.91 -15.79
CA GLY A 28 -13.94 8.18 -15.03
C GLY A 28 -14.42 9.62 -15.18
N ILE A 29 -13.52 10.61 -15.10
CA ILE A 29 -13.86 12.02 -15.33
C ILE A 29 -14.32 12.26 -16.76
N VAL A 30 -13.61 11.72 -17.75
CA VAL A 30 -13.94 11.93 -19.17
C VAL A 30 -15.32 11.35 -19.51
N LYS A 31 -15.68 10.20 -18.94
CA LYS A 31 -16.96 9.53 -19.22
C LYS A 31 -18.13 10.02 -18.36
N GLY A 32 -17.87 10.35 -17.09
CA GLY A 32 -18.90 10.65 -16.09
C GLY A 32 -18.97 12.11 -15.66
N GLY A 33 -18.05 12.95 -16.12
CA GLY A 33 -17.93 14.35 -15.70
C GLY A 33 -17.13 14.54 -14.40
N PHE A 34 -16.86 15.80 -14.08
CA PHE A 34 -16.09 16.16 -12.89
C PHE A 34 -16.93 16.07 -11.62
N SER A 35 -16.40 15.41 -10.59
CA SER A 35 -17.02 15.31 -9.27
C SER A 35 -15.95 15.21 -8.16
N ILE A 36 -16.35 15.44 -6.91
CA ILE A 36 -15.49 15.28 -5.73
C ILE A 36 -14.96 13.83 -5.62
N ALA A 37 -15.81 12.84 -5.93
CA ALA A 37 -15.41 11.44 -5.97
C ALA A 37 -14.33 11.19 -7.04
N ALA A 38 -14.47 11.83 -8.20
CA ALA A 38 -13.50 11.71 -9.28
C ALA A 38 -12.15 12.40 -8.96
N LEU A 39 -12.18 13.52 -8.23
CA LEU A 39 -10.98 14.12 -7.65
C LEU A 39 -10.29 13.17 -6.66
N GLY A 40 -11.06 12.53 -5.77
CA GLY A 40 -10.53 11.53 -4.84
C GLY A 40 -9.86 10.35 -5.54
N GLY A 41 -10.43 9.90 -6.67
CA GLY A 41 -9.85 8.86 -7.54
C GLY A 41 -8.52 9.23 -8.20
N ILE A 42 -8.14 10.51 -8.22
CA ILE A 42 -6.84 10.98 -8.71
C ILE A 42 -5.88 11.26 -7.55
N LEU A 43 -6.35 11.94 -6.51
CA LEU A 43 -5.51 12.34 -5.37
C LEU A 43 -5.02 11.14 -4.56
N SER A 44 -5.89 10.15 -4.34
CA SER A 44 -5.55 8.92 -3.61
C SER A 44 -4.32 8.19 -4.21
N PRO A 45 -4.30 7.84 -5.51
CA PRO A 45 -3.14 7.17 -6.09
C PRO A 45 -1.89 8.05 -6.25
N ILE A 46 -1.99 9.38 -6.22
CA ILE A 46 -0.78 10.24 -6.21
C ILE A 46 0.10 9.95 -4.98
N VAL A 47 -0.49 9.75 -3.80
CA VAL A 47 0.29 9.39 -2.60
C VAL A 47 0.98 8.03 -2.78
N MET A 48 0.28 7.08 -3.40
CA MET A 48 0.84 5.76 -3.71
C MET A 48 2.00 5.86 -4.71
N VAL A 49 1.93 6.74 -5.71
CA VAL A 49 3.07 7.02 -6.62
C VAL A 49 4.26 7.54 -5.82
N LEU A 50 4.07 8.54 -4.96
CA LEU A 50 5.15 9.12 -4.18
C LEU A 50 5.82 8.08 -3.25
N ALA A 51 5.01 7.24 -2.62
CA ALA A 51 5.50 6.15 -1.78
C ALA A 51 6.24 5.08 -2.59
N GLY A 52 5.66 4.64 -3.70
CA GLY A 52 6.26 3.66 -4.60
C GLY A 52 7.60 4.13 -5.15
N VAL A 53 7.70 5.38 -5.58
CA VAL A 53 8.94 6.00 -6.05
C VAL A 53 9.98 6.13 -4.94
N ALA A 54 9.58 6.51 -3.72
CA ALA A 54 10.48 6.60 -2.58
C ALA A 54 11.07 5.22 -2.22
N ILE A 55 10.23 4.17 -2.28
CA ILE A 55 10.64 2.77 -2.07
C ILE A 55 11.57 2.29 -3.18
N PHE A 56 11.20 2.51 -4.45
CA PHE A 56 11.97 2.11 -5.61
C PHE A 56 13.36 2.76 -5.64
N SER A 57 13.40 4.07 -5.39
CA SER A 57 14.61 4.88 -5.43
C SER A 57 15.47 4.71 -4.17
N GLN A 58 14.98 3.99 -3.16
CA GLN A 58 15.67 3.77 -1.89
C GLN A 58 16.10 5.08 -1.21
N THR A 59 15.27 6.11 -1.38
CA THR A 59 15.43 7.46 -0.83
C THR A 59 14.57 7.63 0.41
N ASN A 60 14.98 8.53 1.32
CA ASN A 60 14.21 8.90 2.49
C ASN A 60 12.97 9.74 2.10
N GLY A 61 11.93 9.04 1.65
CA GLY A 61 10.54 9.23 2.06
C GLY A 61 9.73 10.45 1.59
N GLY A 62 10.26 11.45 0.90
CA GLY A 62 9.43 12.54 0.34
C GLY A 62 8.39 13.10 1.32
N ILE A 63 7.12 13.24 0.89
CA ILE A 63 5.98 13.74 1.71
C ILE A 63 5.64 12.83 2.91
N ILE A 64 6.03 11.56 2.87
CA ILE A 64 5.76 10.56 3.91
C ILE A 64 7.03 10.12 4.63
N SER A 65 8.01 11.02 4.77
CA SER A 65 9.30 10.74 5.42
C SER A 65 9.16 10.22 6.85
N PHE A 66 8.12 10.66 7.57
CA PHE A 66 7.76 10.18 8.89
C PHE A 66 7.40 8.68 8.94
N ALA A 67 7.02 8.08 7.81
CA ALA A 67 6.65 6.68 7.69
C ALA A 67 7.83 5.73 7.36
N PHE A 68 9.04 6.28 7.14
CA PHE A 68 10.26 5.54 6.82
C PHE A 68 11.34 5.70 7.92
N PRO A 69 11.07 5.33 9.19
CA PRO A 69 12.03 5.51 10.28
C PRO A 69 13.36 4.77 10.04
N GLU A 70 13.33 3.66 9.31
CA GLU A 70 14.52 2.85 8.98
C GLU A 70 15.01 3.04 7.53
N GLY A 71 14.42 4.01 6.83
CA GLY A 71 14.62 4.21 5.40
C GLY A 71 13.89 3.18 4.54
N SER A 72 13.69 3.52 3.27
CA SER A 72 13.01 2.67 2.27
C SER A 72 13.83 1.46 1.80
N ARG A 73 15.06 1.31 2.33
CA ARG A 73 16.00 0.24 1.97
C ARG A 73 15.71 -1.06 2.71
N SER A 74 15.22 -0.99 3.94
CA SER A 74 14.86 -2.18 4.73
C SER A 74 13.46 -2.69 4.37
N LYS A 75 13.22 -3.99 4.57
CA LYS A 75 11.89 -4.58 4.34
C LYS A 75 10.86 -4.00 5.30
N PHE A 76 11.27 -3.72 6.54
CA PHE A 76 10.43 -3.08 7.54
C PHE A 76 10.04 -1.66 7.14
N GLY A 77 11.00 -0.81 6.74
CA GLY A 77 10.72 0.56 6.32
C GLY A 77 9.90 0.63 5.03
N ALA A 78 10.10 -0.29 4.09
CA ALA A 78 9.25 -0.41 2.91
C ALA A 78 7.80 -0.81 3.27
N LEU A 79 7.63 -1.74 4.21
CA LEU A 79 6.32 -2.17 4.69
C LEU A 79 5.58 -1.06 5.44
N THR A 80 6.24 -0.37 6.38
CA THR A 80 5.62 0.74 7.12
C THR A 80 5.26 1.88 6.16
N GLY A 81 6.18 2.25 5.26
CA GLY A 81 5.92 3.27 4.24
C GLY A 81 4.71 2.93 3.36
N PHE A 82 4.55 1.67 2.97
CA PHE A 82 3.39 1.19 2.24
C PHE A 82 2.09 1.31 3.06
N ILE A 83 2.09 0.87 4.32
CA ILE A 83 0.90 0.96 5.20
C ILE A 83 0.46 2.42 5.37
N PHE A 84 1.40 3.34 5.61
CA PHE A 84 1.10 4.77 5.72
C PHE A 84 0.59 5.36 4.41
N ALA A 85 1.19 4.99 3.27
CA ALA A 85 0.74 5.43 1.96
C ALA A 85 -0.70 5.00 1.68
N VAL A 86 -1.05 3.76 2.01
CA VAL A 86 -2.42 3.25 1.95
C VAL A 86 -3.33 4.05 2.89
N GLY A 87 -2.96 4.25 4.15
CA GLY A 87 -3.78 5.03 5.08
C GLY A 87 -4.09 6.45 4.59
N LEU A 88 -3.09 7.15 4.05
CA LEU A 88 -3.25 8.47 3.45
C LEU A 88 -4.08 8.44 2.16
N SER A 89 -3.90 7.44 1.30
CA SER A 89 -4.66 7.32 0.05
C SER A 89 -6.16 7.15 0.34
N TYR A 90 -6.50 6.36 1.36
CA TYR A 90 -7.88 6.18 1.83
C TYR A 90 -8.50 7.49 2.34
N ILE A 91 -7.74 8.33 3.06
CA ILE A 91 -8.21 9.66 3.48
C ILE A 91 -8.46 10.57 2.26
N LEU A 92 -7.55 10.56 1.29
CA LEU A 92 -7.62 11.39 0.09
C LEU A 92 -8.65 10.91 -0.95
N SER A 93 -9.27 9.75 -0.76
CA SER A 93 -10.41 9.32 -1.56
C SER A 93 -11.68 10.16 -1.30
N LEU A 94 -11.68 10.98 -0.25
CA LEU A 94 -12.75 11.92 0.13
C LEU A 94 -14.13 11.27 0.40
N ASN A 95 -14.14 9.96 0.68
CA ASN A 95 -15.33 9.24 1.13
C ASN A 95 -15.25 9.01 2.66
N ILE A 96 -16.33 9.32 3.40
CA ILE A 96 -16.39 9.19 4.88
C ILE A 96 -15.95 7.80 5.34
N VAL A 97 -16.42 6.72 4.70
CA VAL A 97 -16.05 5.35 5.06
C VAL A 97 -14.55 5.13 4.86
N SER A 98 -14.01 5.64 3.76
CA SER A 98 -12.59 5.51 3.44
C SER A 98 -11.72 6.36 4.36
N ILE A 99 -12.16 7.54 4.78
CA ILE A 99 -11.46 8.36 5.76
C ILE A 99 -11.32 7.62 7.09
N ILE A 100 -12.41 7.01 7.58
CA ILE A 100 -12.38 6.22 8.82
C ILE A 100 -11.38 5.06 8.71
N LEU A 101 -11.43 4.30 7.60
CA LEU A 101 -10.49 3.21 7.35
C LEU A 101 -9.04 3.72 7.27
N GLY A 102 -8.82 4.84 6.58
CA GLY A 102 -7.50 5.46 6.45
C GLY A 102 -6.91 5.86 7.81
N ILE A 103 -7.71 6.46 8.69
CA ILE A 103 -7.29 6.80 10.05
C ILE A 103 -6.92 5.54 10.84
N LEU A 104 -7.73 4.48 10.78
CA LEU A 104 -7.42 3.22 11.45
C LEU A 104 -6.10 2.60 10.95
N ILE A 105 -5.85 2.63 9.64
CA ILE A 105 -4.61 2.13 9.04
C ILE A 105 -3.41 2.97 9.48
N LEU A 106 -3.56 4.30 9.57
CA LEU A 106 -2.50 5.19 10.07
C LEU A 106 -2.19 4.93 11.55
N ILE A 107 -3.20 4.66 12.38
CA ILE A 107 -3.01 4.27 13.78
C ILE A 107 -2.21 2.96 13.85
N VAL A 108 -2.56 1.97 13.04
CA VAL A 108 -1.81 0.71 12.95
C VAL A 108 -0.36 0.95 12.54
N GLY A 109 -0.11 1.75 11.50
CA GLY A 109 1.23 2.13 11.08
C GLY A 109 2.02 2.82 12.20
N TRP A 110 1.38 3.73 12.93
CA TRP A 110 1.99 4.46 14.03
C TRP A 110 2.36 3.56 15.21
N ILE A 111 1.48 2.62 15.59
CA ILE A 111 1.77 1.63 16.64
C ILE A 111 3.00 0.79 16.26
N ILE A 112 3.06 0.32 15.00
CA ILE A 112 4.18 -0.47 14.48
C ILE A 112 5.51 0.29 14.54
N THR A 113 5.49 1.61 14.28
CA THR A 113 6.73 2.40 14.22
C THR A 113 7.30 2.82 15.57
N ASN A 114 6.50 2.82 16.65
CA ASN A 114 6.93 3.36 17.94
C ASN A 114 7.50 2.34 18.93
N ASP A 115 7.77 1.11 18.48
CA ASP A 115 8.44 0.04 19.26
C ASP A 115 7.80 -0.23 20.63
N THR A 116 6.50 0.10 20.77
CA THR A 116 5.73 -0.07 22.00
C THR A 116 5.34 -1.53 22.15
N LYS A 117 6.29 -2.38 22.59
CA LYS A 117 6.07 -3.82 22.79
C LYS A 117 4.85 -4.09 23.65
N THR A 118 3.73 -4.37 23.01
CA THR A 118 2.46 -4.64 23.68
C THR A 118 1.84 -5.90 23.11
N PHE A 119 0.96 -6.55 23.87
CA PHE A 119 0.13 -7.67 23.39
C PHE A 119 -0.65 -7.31 22.10
N VAL A 120 -0.90 -6.02 21.87
CA VAL A 120 -1.56 -5.47 20.70
C VAL A 120 -0.74 -5.68 19.41
N ASP A 121 0.60 -5.66 19.47
CA ASP A 121 1.47 -5.79 18.28
C ASP A 121 1.37 -7.20 17.67
N SER A 122 1.31 -8.22 18.53
CA SER A 122 1.12 -9.61 18.10
C SER A 122 -0.25 -9.81 17.42
N ILE A 123 -1.30 -9.16 17.92
CA ILE A 123 -2.63 -9.20 17.30
C ILE A 123 -2.60 -8.47 15.95
N ILE A 124 -2.01 -7.28 15.89
CA ILE A 124 -1.87 -6.48 14.66
C ILE A 124 -1.15 -7.29 13.59
N TRP A 125 -0.06 -7.98 13.93
CA TRP A 125 0.69 -8.82 13.01
C TRP A 125 -0.18 -9.94 12.40
N VAL A 126 -0.96 -10.65 13.23
CA VAL A 126 -1.89 -11.69 12.74
C VAL A 126 -2.96 -11.09 11.82
N VAL A 127 -3.54 -9.96 12.20
CA VAL A 127 -4.57 -9.28 11.41
C VAL A 127 -4.02 -8.85 10.04
N LEU A 128 -2.81 -8.27 9.99
CA LEU A 128 -2.19 -7.86 8.74
C LEU A 128 -1.88 -9.04 7.81
N ILE A 129 -1.43 -10.17 8.36
CA ILE A 129 -1.21 -11.41 7.60
C ILE A 129 -2.49 -11.87 6.93
N VAL A 130 -3.58 -11.97 7.69
CA VAL A 130 -4.87 -12.41 7.16
C VAL A 130 -5.39 -11.43 6.12
N LEU A 131 -5.29 -10.13 6.40
CA LEU A 131 -5.76 -9.07 5.52
C LEU A 131 -4.98 -9.05 4.18
N PHE A 132 -3.65 -9.12 4.19
CA PHE A 132 -2.86 -9.16 2.96
C PHE A 132 -3.11 -10.43 2.16
N ALA A 133 -3.28 -11.59 2.80
CA ALA A 133 -3.62 -12.83 2.11
C ALA A 133 -4.99 -12.73 1.41
N LEU A 134 -6.01 -12.24 2.10
CA LEU A 134 -7.36 -12.07 1.54
C LEU A 134 -7.36 -11.08 0.37
N ILE A 135 -6.66 -9.95 0.49
CA ILE A 135 -6.59 -8.95 -0.59
C ILE A 135 -5.80 -9.50 -1.79
N ALA A 136 -4.71 -10.24 -1.57
CA ALA A 136 -3.97 -10.87 -2.66
C ALA A 136 -4.86 -11.83 -3.47
N ILE A 137 -5.63 -12.69 -2.79
CA ILE A 137 -6.59 -13.59 -3.45
C ILE A 137 -7.66 -12.79 -4.20
N SER A 138 -8.22 -11.76 -3.57
CA SER A 138 -9.25 -10.92 -4.19
C SER A 138 -8.73 -10.22 -5.45
N SER A 139 -7.47 -9.78 -5.43
CA SER A 139 -6.82 -9.13 -6.57
C SER A 139 -6.59 -10.09 -7.73
N ILE A 140 -6.28 -11.36 -7.44
CA ILE A 140 -6.19 -12.42 -8.46
C ILE A 140 -7.55 -12.62 -9.12
N ILE A 141 -8.65 -12.66 -8.35
CA ILE A 141 -10.01 -12.81 -8.89
C ILE A 141 -10.33 -11.64 -9.84
N VAL A 142 -10.01 -10.39 -9.47
CA VAL A 142 -10.21 -9.21 -10.32
C VAL A 142 -9.44 -9.34 -11.64
N ALA A 143 -8.24 -9.93 -11.62
CA ALA A 143 -7.45 -10.12 -12.83
C ALA A 143 -8.08 -11.10 -13.84
N PHE A 144 -9.11 -11.86 -13.48
CA PHE A 144 -9.83 -12.75 -14.41
C PHE A 144 -11.12 -12.14 -14.99
N THR A 145 -11.37 -10.84 -14.78
CA THR A 145 -12.60 -10.16 -15.22
C THR A 145 -12.60 -9.70 -16.68
N GLY A 146 -11.46 -9.74 -17.38
CA GLY A 146 -11.37 -9.59 -18.84
C GLY A 146 -11.05 -8.20 -19.40
N ASP A 147 -11.06 -7.14 -18.58
CA ASP A 147 -10.57 -5.80 -18.98
C ASP A 147 -9.05 -5.71 -18.78
N VAL A 148 -8.30 -5.29 -19.80
CA VAL A 148 -6.84 -5.17 -19.77
C VAL A 148 -6.34 -4.33 -18.60
N LEU A 149 -6.99 -3.21 -18.28
CA LEU A 149 -6.59 -2.35 -17.17
C LEU A 149 -6.88 -3.02 -15.81
N LEU A 150 -7.99 -3.75 -15.69
CA LEU A 150 -8.31 -4.52 -14.49
C LEU A 150 -7.37 -5.71 -14.30
N ILE A 151 -6.96 -6.35 -15.40
CA ILE A 151 -5.95 -7.42 -15.39
C ILE A 151 -4.63 -6.88 -14.83
N ILE A 152 -4.14 -5.76 -15.36
CA ILE A 152 -2.88 -5.15 -14.91
C ILE A 152 -2.98 -4.72 -13.43
N SER A 153 -4.06 -4.03 -13.05
CA SER A 153 -4.30 -3.60 -11.67
C SER A 153 -4.38 -4.78 -10.71
N GLY A 154 -5.15 -5.82 -11.06
CA GLY A 154 -5.30 -7.04 -10.26
C GLY A 154 -3.99 -7.79 -10.06
N VAL A 155 -3.19 -7.96 -11.12
CA VAL A 155 -1.87 -8.61 -11.02
C VAL A 155 -0.90 -7.78 -10.18
N CYS A 156 -0.83 -6.46 -10.40
CA CYS A 156 0.06 -5.60 -9.62
C CYS A 156 -0.31 -5.60 -8.14
N SER A 157 -1.60 -5.47 -7.84
CA SER A 157 -2.13 -5.54 -6.48
C SER A 157 -1.80 -6.88 -5.83
N ALA A 158 -2.06 -8.01 -6.51
CA ALA A 158 -1.73 -9.33 -5.99
C ALA A 158 -0.25 -9.46 -5.62
N ILE A 159 0.65 -8.98 -6.49
CA ILE A 159 2.10 -9.03 -6.25
C ILE A 159 2.49 -8.15 -5.06
N ILE A 160 1.94 -6.93 -4.95
CA ILE A 160 2.20 -6.01 -3.83
C ILE A 160 1.79 -6.67 -2.51
N TYR A 161 0.55 -7.19 -2.42
CA TYR A 161 0.05 -7.79 -1.18
C TYR A 161 0.75 -9.11 -0.83
N LEU A 162 1.15 -9.91 -1.82
CA LEU A 162 2.03 -11.08 -1.60
C LEU A 162 3.40 -10.67 -1.08
N THR A 163 3.98 -9.59 -1.62
CA THR A 163 5.28 -9.07 -1.16
C THR A 163 5.18 -8.55 0.28
N ALA A 164 4.14 -7.77 0.59
CA ALA A 164 3.89 -7.26 1.93
C ALA A 164 3.66 -8.41 2.94
N PHE A 165 2.94 -9.46 2.52
CA PHE A 165 2.79 -10.69 3.29
C PHE A 165 4.14 -11.38 3.57
N ILE A 166 4.98 -11.55 2.54
CA ILE A 166 6.31 -12.14 2.69
C ILE A 166 7.18 -11.29 3.63
N TYR A 167 7.09 -9.96 3.54
CA TYR A 167 7.80 -9.07 4.46
C TYR A 167 7.37 -9.24 5.90
N LEU A 168 6.08 -9.43 6.20
CA LEU A 168 5.61 -9.74 7.56
C LEU A 168 6.18 -11.04 8.14
N LEU A 169 6.52 -12.00 7.29
CA LEU A 169 7.14 -13.27 7.68
C LEU A 169 8.66 -13.18 7.79
N ASP A 170 9.27 -12.11 7.31
CA ASP A 170 10.71 -11.93 7.37
C ASP A 170 11.18 -11.80 8.83
N PRO A 171 12.26 -12.50 9.25
CA PRO A 171 12.77 -12.42 10.62
C PRO A 171 13.11 -11.00 11.08
N GLU A 172 13.53 -10.11 10.17
CA GLU A 172 13.82 -8.71 10.47
C GLU A 172 12.55 -7.96 10.92
N VAL A 173 11.46 -8.16 10.19
CA VAL A 173 10.16 -7.50 10.42
C VAL A 173 9.45 -8.15 11.59
N LYS A 174 9.45 -9.49 11.67
CA LYS A 174 8.79 -10.24 12.74
C LYS A 174 9.34 -9.87 14.11
N LYS A 175 10.66 -9.70 14.27
CA LYS A 175 11.29 -9.31 15.55
C LYS A 175 10.92 -7.92 16.05
N LYS A 176 10.43 -7.05 15.15
CA LYS A 176 9.96 -5.69 15.49
C LYS A 176 8.47 -5.65 15.80
N LEU A 177 7.72 -6.62 15.27
CA LEU A 177 6.27 -6.72 15.44
C LEU A 177 5.86 -7.71 16.56
N VAL A 178 6.76 -8.59 16.98
CA VAL A 178 6.55 -9.67 17.97
C VAL A 178 7.79 -9.79 18.86
#